data_AF-A0A353BCA1-F1
#
_entry.id   AF-A0A353BCA1-F1
#
_cell.length_a   1.000
_cell.length_b   1.000
_cell.length_c   1.000
_cell.angle_alpha   90.00
_cell.angle_beta   90.00
_cell.angle_gamma   90.00
#
_symmetry.space_group_name_H-M   'P 1'
#
loop_
_entity.id
_entity.type
_entity.pdbx_description
1 polymer ?
#
loop_
_entity_poly.entity_id
_entity_poly.type
_entity_poly.pdbx_seq_one_letter_code
_entity_poly.pdbx_strand_id
1 'polypeptide(L)'
;MRVLQGPETRASLIEELADPAAQAAWTRFVRLYQPIVYRVAIARGLQHADAEDLSQEVMVTVGRRIDSFDTEASGSFRGWLLK
;
A
#
# COMPACT_ATOMS: atom_id res chain seq x y z
N MET A 1 11.88 16.19 7.38
CA MET A 1 11.04 15.25 6.60
C MET A 1 10.90 13.97 7.43
N ARG A 2 9.73 13.75 8.07
CA ARG A 2 9.53 12.56 8.91
C ARG A 2 9.32 11.38 7.99
N VAL A 3 10.33 10.52 7.84
CA VAL A 3 10.19 9.26 7.12
C VAL A 3 9.04 8.51 7.76
N LEU A 4 8.01 8.17 6.99
CA LEU A 4 6.91 7.33 7.45
C LEU A 4 7.50 5.97 7.83
N GLN A 5 7.80 5.78 9.12
CA GLN A 5 8.19 4.50 9.71
C GLN A 5 6.93 3.61 9.75
N GLY A 6 6.57 3.05 8.60
CA GLY A 6 5.59 1.96 8.53
C GLY A 6 6.25 0.60 8.83
N PRO A 7 5.48 -0.50 8.86
CA PRO A 7 6.04 -1.85 8.97
C PRO A 7 6.96 -2.16 7.77
N GLU A 8 8.13 -2.74 8.01
CA GLU A 8 8.95 -3.30 6.91
C GLU A 8 8.07 -4.25 6.09
N THR A 9 7.86 -3.92 4.81
CA THR A 9 7.22 -4.88 3.90
C THR A 9 8.19 -6.01 3.70
N ARG A 10 7.84 -7.20 4.18
CA ARG A 10 8.61 -8.40 3.87
C ARG A 10 8.51 -8.64 2.37
N ALA A 11 9.64 -8.88 1.70
CA ALA A 11 9.67 -9.21 0.27
C ALA A 11 8.70 -10.34 -0.07
N SER A 12 8.60 -11.34 0.82
CA SER A 12 7.64 -12.44 0.70
C SER A 12 6.18 -11.99 0.62
N LEU A 13 5.78 -10.93 1.34
CA LEU A 13 4.42 -10.42 1.25
C LEU A 13 4.15 -9.80 -0.12
N ILE A 14 5.15 -9.16 -0.74
CA ILE A 14 4.99 -8.56 -2.06
C ILE A 14 4.94 -9.62 -3.15
N GLU A 15 5.79 -10.64 -3.06
CA GLU A 15 5.75 -11.82 -3.93
C GLU A 15 4.39 -12.53 -3.83
N GLU A 16 3.86 -12.71 -2.61
CA GLU A 16 2.53 -13.30 -2.40
C GLU A 16 1.40 -12.45 -3.02
N LEU A 17 1.55 -11.12 -3.13
CA LEU A 17 0.51 -10.26 -3.72
C LEU A 17 0.45 -10.35 -5.25
N ALA A 18 1.51 -10.83 -5.91
CA ALA A 18 1.52 -11.05 -7.35
C ALA A 18 0.63 -12.22 -7.79
N ASP A 19 0.14 -13.03 -6.85
CA ASP A 19 -0.93 -14.00 -7.09
C ASP A 19 -2.29 -13.39 -6.68
N PRO A 20 -3.18 -13.06 -7.63
CA PRO A 20 -4.51 -12.55 -7.32
C PRO A 20 -5.37 -13.52 -6.51
N ALA A 21 -5.07 -14.83 -6.54
CA ALA A 21 -5.77 -15.84 -5.74
C ALA A 21 -5.33 -15.84 -4.27
N ALA A 22 -4.24 -15.15 -3.91
CA ALA A 22 -3.70 -15.07 -2.56
C ALA A 22 -4.50 -14.11 -1.66
N GLN A 23 -5.78 -14.41 -1.44
CA GLN A 23 -6.71 -13.58 -0.65
C GLN A 23 -6.18 -13.27 0.77
N ALA A 24 -5.44 -14.21 1.38
CA ALA A 24 -4.85 -14.04 2.70
C ALA A 24 -3.73 -12.98 2.71
N ALA A 25 -2.89 -12.95 1.66
CA ALA A 25 -1.85 -11.95 1.48
C ALA A 25 -2.46 -10.55 1.28
N TRP A 26 -3.48 -10.45 0.42
CA TRP A 26 -4.26 -9.23 0.22
C TRP A 26 -4.90 -8.70 1.50
N THR A 27 -5.52 -9.59 2.28
CA THR A 27 -6.13 -9.22 3.57
C THR A 27 -5.07 -8.67 4.54
N ARG A 28 -3.90 -9.30 4.61
CA ARG A 28 -2.79 -8.84 5.45
C ARG A 28 -2.24 -7.50 4.96
N PHE A 29 -2.07 -7.33 3.66
CA PHE A 29 -1.62 -6.09 3.04
C PHE A 29 -2.54 -4.92 3.38
N VAL A 30 -3.85 -5.07 3.12
CA VAL A 30 -4.84 -4.02 3.41
C VAL A 30 -4.83 -3.65 4.90
N ARG A 31 -4.82 -4.64 5.81
CA ARG A 31 -4.76 -4.40 7.25
C ARG A 31 -3.53 -3.61 7.69
N LEU A 32 -2.38 -3.81 7.04
CA LEU A 32 -1.15 -3.10 7.37
C LEU A 32 -1.11 -1.69 6.77
N TYR A 33 -1.53 -1.55 5.52
CA TYR A 33 -1.29 -0.34 4.73
C TYR A 33 -2.45 0.65 4.72
N GLN A 34 -3.69 0.18 4.69
CA GLN A 34 -4.85 1.06 4.62
C GLN A 34 -4.92 2.07 5.79
N PRO A 35 -4.67 1.69 7.07
CA PRO A 35 -4.64 2.64 8.17
C PRO A 35 -3.50 3.67 8.08
N ILE A 36 -2.39 3.32 7.42
CA ILE A 36 -1.27 4.25 7.21
C ILE A 36 -1.66 5.31 6.20
N VAL A 37 -2.22 4.89 5.05
CA VAL A 37 -2.71 5.80 4.01
C VAL A 37 -3.76 6.74 4.57
N TYR A 38 -4.74 6.20 5.30
CA TYR A 38 -5.77 6.98 5.97
C TYR A 38 -5.19 8.03 6.93
N ARG A 39 -4.27 7.65 7.83
CA ARG A 39 -3.65 8.61 8.77
C ARG A 39 -2.87 9.70 8.05
N VAL A 40 -2.22 9.37 6.94
CA VAL A 40 -1.49 10.34 6.12
C VAL A 40 -2.45 11.30 5.42
N ALA A 41 -3.59 10.82 4.93
CA ALA A 41 -4.65 11.65 4.33
C ALA A 41 -5.23 12.63 5.36
N ILE A 42 -5.58 12.14 6.55
CA ILE A 42 -6.03 12.98 7.67
C ILE A 42 -4.97 14.03 8.04
N ALA A 43 -3.70 13.63 8.15
CA ALA A 43 -2.61 14.55 8.47
C ALA A 43 -2.38 15.61 7.39
N ARG A 44 -2.89 15.40 6.17
CA ARG A 44 -2.86 16.36 5.06
C ARG A 44 -4.13 17.22 4.95
N GLY A 45 -5.07 17.07 5.90
CA GLY A 45 -6.25 17.91 6.00
C GLY A 45 -7.49 17.39 5.26
N LEU A 46 -7.48 16.14 4.77
CA LEU A 46 -8.69 15.52 4.23
C LEU A 46 -9.70 15.28 5.35
N GLN A 47 -10.99 15.46 5.05
CA GLN A 47 -12.06 15.00 5.93
C GLN A 47 -12.10 13.47 5.98
N HIS A 48 -12.79 12.92 6.98
CA HIS A 48 -12.87 11.48 7.21
C HIS A 48 -13.38 10.70 5.99
N ALA A 49 -14.46 11.15 5.34
CA ALA A 49 -15.00 10.48 4.16
C ALA A 49 -13.98 10.43 3.01
N ASP A 50 -13.40 11.57 2.65
CA ASP A 50 -12.38 11.64 1.58
C ASP A 50 -11.14 10.81 1.92
N ALA A 51 -10.75 10.74 3.20
CA ALA A 51 -9.63 9.92 3.65
C ALA A 51 -9.93 8.41 3.56
N GLU A 52 -11.17 8.00 3.86
CA GLU A 52 -11.62 6.61 3.69
C GLU A 52 -11.62 6.23 2.21
N ASP A 53 -12.25 7.04 1.36
CA ASP A 53 -12.33 6.81 -0.08
C ASP A 53 -10.94 6.75 -0.73
N LEU A 54 -10.08 7.72 -0.42
CA LEU A 54 -8.69 7.72 -0.90
C LEU A 54 -7.94 6.47 -0.44
N SER A 55 -8.12 6.04 0.81
CA SER A 55 -7.44 4.85 1.32
C SER A 55 -7.85 3.59 0.56
N GLN A 56 -9.14 3.48 0.18
CA GLN A 56 -9.64 2.37 -0.62
C GLN A 56 -9.10 2.43 -2.06
N GLU A 57 -9.14 3.61 -2.69
CA GLU A 57 -8.63 3.82 -4.04
C GLU A 57 -7.15 3.44 -4.16
N VAL A 58 -6.35 3.78 -3.16
CA VAL A 58 -4.94 3.39 -3.11
C VAL A 58 -4.80 1.87 -3.03
N MET A 59 -5.58 1.17 -2.21
CA MET A 59 -5.52 -0.30 -2.15
C MET A 59 -5.92 -0.96 -3.48
N VAL A 60 -6.96 -0.45 -4.14
CA VAL A 60 -7.41 -0.92 -5.47
C VAL A 60 -6.33 -0.67 -6.52
N THR A 61 -5.70 0.50 -6.49
CA THR A 61 -4.63 0.88 -7.42
C THR A 61 -3.41 -0.03 -7.27
N VAL A 62 -3.03 -0.36 -6.04
CA VAL A 62 -1.99 -1.36 -5.78
C VAL A 62 -2.38 -2.70 -6.35
N GLY A 63 -3.61 -3.17 -6.09
CA GLY A 63 -4.17 -4.40 -6.68
C GLY A 63 -4.00 -4.52 -8.19
N ARG A 64 -4.21 -3.41 -8.90
CA ARG A 64 -4.13 -3.38 -10.37
C ARG A 64 -2.71 -3.29 -10.92
N ARG A 65 -1.75 -2.86 -10.11
CA ARG A 65 -0.38 -2.56 -10.58
C ARG A 65 0.67 -3.48 -9.98
N ILE A 66 0.33 -4.26 -8.96
CA ILE A 66 1.30 -5.09 -8.23
C ILE A 66 2.02 -6.10 -9.12
N ASP A 67 1.36 -6.62 -10.16
CA ASP A 67 1.95 -7.56 -11.12
C ASP A 67 3.12 -6.93 -11.91
N SER A 68 3.19 -5.59 -11.95
CA SER A 68 4.30 -4.84 -12.56
C SER A 68 5.39 -4.45 -11.56
N PHE A 69 5.22 -4.77 -10.28
CA PHE A 69 6.20 -4.45 -9.26
C PHE A 69 7.37 -5.43 -9.34
N ASP A 70 8.49 -4.92 -9.84
CA ASP A 70 9.79 -5.59 -9.78
C ASP A 70 10.64 -4.88 -8.72
N THR A 71 11.10 -5.64 -7.72
CA THR A 71 11.93 -5.11 -6.61
C THR A 71 13.28 -4.58 -7.11
N GLU A 72 13.89 -5.24 -8.11
CA GLU A 72 15.19 -4.86 -8.66
C GLU A 72 15.07 -3.57 -9.50
N ALA A 73 13.99 -3.41 -10.25
CA ALA A 73 13.77 -2.25 -11.11
C ALA A 73 13.10 -1.05 -10.40
N SER A 74 12.22 -1.31 -9.42
CA SER A 74 11.38 -0.28 -8.79
C SER A 74 11.95 0.26 -7.47
N GLY A 75 12.94 -0.41 -6.88
CA GLY A 75 13.48 -0.10 -5.57
C GLY A 75 12.53 -0.49 -4.44
N SER A 76 12.41 0.34 -3.40
CA SER A 76 11.52 0.01 -2.27
C SER A 76 10.05 0.05 -2.68
N PHE A 77 9.27 -0.91 -2.18
CA PHE A 77 7.81 -0.94 -2.38
C PHE A 77 7.11 0.38 -2.02
N ARG A 78 7.57 1.06 -0.96
CA ARG A 78 7.04 2.38 -0.59
C ARG A 78 7.38 3.46 -1.61
N GLY A 79 8.58 3.43 -2.17
CA GLY A 79 9.00 4.37 -3.22
C GLY A 79 8.16 4.20 -4.48
N TRP A 80 7.82 2.96 -4.83
CA TRP A 80 6.88 2.66 -5.91
C TRP A 80 5.45 3.13 -5.60
N LEU A 81 4.95 2.91 -4.39
CA LEU A 81 3.61 3.36 -3.97
C LEU A 81 3.42 4.89 -4.02
N LEU A 82 4.51 5.65 -3.87
CA LEU A 82 4.51 7.11 -3.85
C LEU A 82 4.74 7.74 -5.23
N LYS A 83 4.97 6.94 -6.28
CA LYS A 83 5.08 7.39 -7.68
C LYS A 83 3.73 7.32 -8.37
#